data_AF-A0A924P9Y3-F1
#
_entry.id   AF-A0A924P9Y3-F1
#
_cell.length_a   1.000
_cell.length_b   1.000
_cell.length_c   1.000
_cell.angle_alpha   90.00
_cell.angle_beta   90.00
_cell.angle_gamma   90.00
#
_symmetry.space_group_name_H-M   'P 1'
#
loop_
_entity.id
_entity.type
_entity.pdbx_description
1 polymer ?
#
loop_
_entity_poly.entity_id
_entity_poly.type
_entity_poly.pdbx_seq_one_letter_code
_entity_poly.pdbx_strand_id
1 'polypeptide(L)'
;MGQIKRLYRLLARRLHPDTGSEQSRESQALWLEAQNAYECRDLPRLEALWATLNEHDPDSFTSMISIADIQETVKQILKAVGGLKKEIRKAHKDPAWGFSLPAARKGKKVHKKIKVEIEGELSEAQDALQSLESLIDGWISEPVHGSARGAGRAGTFEEESAYGSQRSRGRSRSR
;
A
#
# COMPACT_ATOMS: atom_id res chain seq x y z
N MET A 1 -7.64 -16.94 -29.67
CA MET A 1 -7.63 -17.55 -31.03
C MET A 1 -8.14 -16.61 -32.13
N GLY A 2 -9.23 -15.86 -31.92
CA GLY A 2 -9.82 -14.99 -32.96
C GLY A 2 -8.93 -13.81 -33.37
N GLN A 3 -8.25 -13.18 -32.41
CA GLN A 3 -7.40 -12.00 -32.64
C GLN A 3 -6.16 -12.30 -33.50
N ILE A 4 -5.44 -13.38 -33.19
CA ILE A 4 -4.28 -13.85 -33.98
C ILE A 4 -4.67 -14.11 -35.45
N LYS A 5 -5.76 -14.85 -35.67
CA LYS A 5 -6.25 -15.13 -37.03
C LYS A 5 -6.72 -13.86 -37.75
N ARG A 6 -7.32 -12.92 -37.02
CA ARG A 6 -7.75 -11.63 -37.58
C ARG A 6 -6.56 -10.78 -38.00
N LEU A 7 -5.54 -10.65 -37.14
CA LEU A 7 -4.31 -9.90 -37.44
C LEU A 7 -3.56 -10.52 -38.61
N TYR A 8 -3.38 -11.84 -38.61
CA TYR A 8 -2.72 -12.55 -39.70
C TYR A 8 -3.42 -12.35 -41.05
N ARG A 9 -4.77 -12.44 -41.10
CA ARG A 9 -5.52 -12.20 -42.34
C ARG A 9 -5.36 -10.78 -42.87
N LEU A 10 -5.18 -9.79 -42.00
CA LEU A 10 -4.95 -8.40 -42.40
C LEU A 10 -3.53 -8.18 -42.91
N LEU A 11 -2.53 -8.74 -42.21
CA LEU A 11 -1.15 -8.74 -42.65
C LEU A 11 -1.00 -9.42 -44.01
N ALA A 12 -1.63 -10.60 -44.19
CA ALA A 12 -1.65 -11.30 -45.46
C ALA A 12 -2.26 -10.46 -46.58
N ARG A 13 -3.40 -9.80 -46.37
CA ARG A 13 -4.01 -8.96 -47.41
C ARG A 13 -3.12 -7.79 -47.87
N ARG A 14 -2.16 -7.35 -47.07
CA ARG A 14 -1.26 -6.23 -47.40
C ARG A 14 0.12 -6.67 -47.89
N LEU A 15 0.68 -7.72 -47.31
CA LEU A 15 2.03 -8.19 -47.59
C LEU A 15 2.09 -9.35 -48.58
N HIS A 16 0.95 -9.87 -49.05
CA HIS A 16 0.95 -11.03 -49.94
C HIS A 16 1.60 -10.70 -51.29
N PRO A 17 2.49 -11.58 -51.80
CA PRO A 17 3.23 -11.34 -53.04
C PRO A 17 2.36 -11.18 -54.30
N ASP A 18 1.10 -11.69 -54.29
CA ASP A 18 0.13 -11.48 -55.40
C ASP A 18 -0.44 -10.07 -55.48
N THR A 19 -0.24 -9.22 -54.47
CA THR A 19 -0.93 -7.91 -54.41
C THR A 19 -0.31 -6.85 -55.34
N GLY A 20 0.67 -7.22 -56.17
CA GLY A 20 1.14 -6.42 -57.31
C GLY A 20 1.98 -5.18 -56.97
N SER A 21 2.24 -4.88 -55.69
CA SER A 21 3.19 -3.84 -55.28
C SER A 21 4.63 -4.31 -55.55
N GLU A 22 5.49 -3.45 -56.09
CA GLU A 22 6.93 -3.72 -56.26
C GLU A 22 7.50 -4.41 -55.00
N GLN A 23 7.90 -5.66 -55.15
CA GLN A 23 8.39 -6.46 -54.03
C GLN A 23 9.80 -5.99 -53.65
N SER A 24 9.86 -5.01 -52.74
CA SER A 24 11.08 -4.72 -52.01
C SER A 24 11.49 -5.95 -51.19
N ARG A 25 12.79 -6.22 -51.07
CA ARG A 25 13.29 -7.30 -50.19
C ARG A 25 12.77 -7.19 -48.75
N GLU A 26 12.44 -5.98 -48.33
CA GLU A 26 11.89 -5.68 -47.01
C GLU A 26 10.46 -6.20 -46.84
N SER A 27 9.58 -6.08 -47.83
CA SER A 27 8.20 -6.59 -47.72
C SER A 27 8.16 -8.12 -47.70
N GLN A 28 9.07 -8.78 -48.43
CA GLN A 28 9.20 -10.23 -48.40
C GLN A 28 9.72 -10.74 -47.04
N ALA A 29 10.66 -10.03 -46.42
CA ALA A 29 11.13 -10.34 -45.08
C ALA A 29 10.01 -10.21 -44.04
N LEU A 30 9.23 -9.12 -44.09
CA LEU A 30 8.08 -8.89 -43.21
C LEU A 30 6.97 -9.94 -43.41
N TRP A 31 6.77 -10.42 -44.64
CA TRP A 31 5.83 -11.51 -44.92
C TRP A 31 6.23 -12.83 -44.26
N LEU A 32 7.50 -13.24 -44.41
CA LEU A 32 8.03 -14.46 -43.77
C LEU A 32 7.95 -14.37 -42.25
N GLU A 33 8.22 -13.19 -41.70
CA GLU A 33 8.14 -12.94 -40.27
C GLU A 33 6.71 -13.03 -39.74
N ALA A 34 5.72 -12.52 -40.48
CA ALA A 34 4.31 -12.64 -40.15
C ALA A 34 3.83 -14.10 -40.16
N GLN A 35 4.33 -14.92 -41.10
CA GLN A 35 4.04 -16.35 -41.14
C GLN A 35 4.60 -17.08 -39.91
N ASN A 36 5.87 -16.84 -39.58
CA ASN A 36 6.51 -17.43 -38.41
C ASN A 36 5.79 -17.05 -37.10
N ALA A 37 5.44 -15.77 -36.93
CA ALA A 37 4.71 -15.31 -35.76
C ALA A 37 3.31 -15.95 -35.64
N TYR A 38 2.63 -16.20 -36.77
CA TYR A 38 1.34 -16.92 -36.77
C TYR A 38 1.49 -18.39 -36.38
N GLU A 39 2.50 -19.09 -36.91
CA GLU A 39 2.81 -20.49 -36.57
C GLU A 39 3.17 -20.65 -35.09
N CYS A 40 4.00 -19.75 -34.57
CA CYS A 40 4.37 -19.69 -33.16
C CYS A 40 3.24 -19.16 -32.25
N ARG A 41 2.12 -18.69 -32.82
CA ARG A 41 1.00 -18.04 -32.12
C ARG A 41 1.43 -16.84 -31.26
N ASP A 42 2.46 -16.14 -31.70
CA ASP A 42 3.03 -14.97 -31.04
C ASP A 42 2.19 -13.73 -31.38
N LEU A 43 1.19 -13.45 -30.54
CA LEU A 43 0.32 -12.29 -30.67
C LEU A 43 1.10 -10.96 -30.57
N PRO A 44 1.98 -10.75 -29.57
CA PRO A 44 2.80 -9.55 -29.49
C PRO A 44 3.60 -9.27 -30.77
N ARG A 45 4.19 -10.30 -31.38
CA ARG A 45 4.98 -10.12 -32.60
C ARG A 45 4.13 -9.73 -33.80
N LEU A 46 2.94 -10.32 -33.95
CA LEU A 46 1.99 -9.92 -34.99
C LEU A 46 1.52 -8.47 -34.81
N GLU A 47 1.27 -8.04 -33.56
CA GLU A 47 0.87 -6.67 -33.24
C GLU A 47 1.98 -5.66 -33.56
N ALA A 48 3.24 -5.99 -33.25
CA ALA A 48 4.39 -5.17 -33.61
C ALA A 48 4.54 -5.03 -35.14
N LEU A 49 4.48 -6.14 -35.88
CA LEU A 49 4.55 -6.14 -37.35
C LEU A 49 3.44 -5.29 -37.98
N TRP A 50 2.23 -5.40 -37.44
CA TRP A 50 1.10 -4.61 -37.93
C TRP A 50 1.25 -3.12 -37.61
N ALA A 51 1.75 -2.76 -36.42
CA ALA A 51 2.03 -1.38 -36.06
C ALA A 51 3.08 -0.75 -36.98
N THR A 52 4.16 -1.46 -37.29
CA THR A 52 5.21 -0.98 -38.22
C THR A 52 4.69 -0.73 -39.64
N LEU A 53 3.68 -1.50 -40.08
CA LEU A 53 3.10 -1.33 -41.41
C LEU A 53 2.04 -0.22 -41.47
N ASN A 54 1.35 0.03 -40.36
CA ASN A 54 0.29 1.04 -40.28
C ASN A 54 0.79 2.42 -39.82
N GLU A 55 2.05 2.56 -39.39
CA GLU A 55 2.64 3.86 -39.04
C GLU A 55 2.59 4.86 -40.21
N HIS A 56 2.52 4.35 -41.45
CA HIS A 56 2.37 5.16 -42.67
C HIS A 56 0.92 5.29 -43.19
N ASP A 57 -0.07 4.61 -42.60
CA ASP A 57 -1.47 4.59 -43.07
C ASP A 57 -2.47 4.74 -41.89
N PRO A 58 -2.83 5.99 -41.51
CA PRO A 58 -3.68 6.27 -40.35
C PRO A 58 -5.11 5.74 -40.50
N ASP A 59 -5.59 5.54 -41.72
CA ASP A 59 -6.95 5.05 -41.99
C ASP A 59 -7.10 3.55 -41.71
N SER A 60 -5.99 2.80 -41.70
CA SER A 60 -6.04 1.38 -41.39
C SER A 60 -6.15 1.09 -39.89
N PHE A 61 -5.65 1.98 -39.03
CA PHE A 61 -5.70 1.80 -37.59
C PHE A 61 -7.12 2.03 -37.05
N THR A 62 -7.79 3.07 -37.58
CA THR A 62 -9.20 3.40 -37.28
C THR A 62 -10.18 2.34 -37.78
N SER A 63 -9.84 1.61 -38.85
CA SER A 63 -10.70 0.54 -39.41
C SER A 63 -10.78 -0.73 -38.53
N MET A 64 -9.80 -0.95 -37.64
CA MET A 64 -9.74 -2.18 -36.84
C MET A 64 -10.28 -2.00 -35.42
N ILE A 65 -10.05 -0.83 -34.83
CA ILE A 65 -10.55 -0.48 -33.51
C ILE A 65 -12.02 -0.11 -33.66
N SER A 66 -12.89 -1.00 -33.21
CA SER A 66 -14.31 -0.70 -33.21
C SER A 66 -14.56 0.51 -32.31
N ILE A 67 -15.51 1.37 -32.68
CA ILE A 67 -15.99 2.44 -31.80
C ILE A 67 -16.38 1.87 -30.43
N ALA A 68 -16.87 0.62 -30.39
CA ALA A 68 -17.17 -0.09 -29.15
C ALA A 68 -15.92 -0.35 -28.28
N ASP A 69 -14.78 -0.67 -28.89
CA ASP A 69 -13.50 -0.91 -28.19
C ASP A 69 -12.97 0.39 -27.59
N ILE A 70 -13.09 1.51 -28.32
CA ILE A 70 -12.77 2.85 -27.81
C ILE A 70 -13.70 3.21 -26.65
N GLN A 71 -14.99 2.97 -26.77
CA GLN A 71 -15.94 3.24 -25.69
C GLN A 71 -15.64 2.40 -24.43
N GLU A 72 -15.22 1.15 -24.60
CA GLU A 72 -14.89 0.27 -23.48
C GLU A 72 -13.60 0.72 -22.78
N THR A 73 -12.56 1.06 -23.53
CA THR A 73 -11.32 1.60 -22.97
C THR A 73 -11.55 2.93 -22.23
N VAL A 74 -12.38 3.83 -22.78
CA VAL A 74 -12.80 5.08 -22.10
C VAL A 74 -13.51 4.78 -20.78
N LYS A 75 -14.43 3.81 -20.74
CA LYS A 75 -15.11 3.40 -19.49
C LYS A 75 -14.12 2.89 -18.45
N GLN A 76 -13.14 2.08 -18.86
CA GLN A 76 -12.12 1.54 -17.98
C GLN A 76 -11.24 2.65 -17.39
N ILE A 77 -10.82 3.61 -18.21
CA ILE A 77 -10.05 4.77 -17.75
C ILE A 77 -10.85 5.61 -16.75
N LEU A 78 -12.12 5.91 -17.04
CA LEU A 78 -12.98 6.67 -16.12
C LEU A 78 -13.18 5.95 -14.78
N LYS A 79 -13.30 4.61 -14.80
CA LYS A 79 -13.38 3.78 -13.60
C LYS A 79 -12.08 3.84 -12.79
N ALA A 80 -10.92 3.74 -13.44
CA ALA A 80 -9.62 3.85 -12.80
C ALA A 80 -9.43 5.24 -12.15
N VAL A 81 -9.74 6.32 -12.87
CA VAL A 81 -9.72 7.69 -12.35
C VAL A 81 -10.66 7.84 -11.14
N GLY A 82 -11.86 7.25 -11.22
CA GLY A 82 -12.80 7.23 -10.11
C GLY A 82 -12.26 6.48 -8.88
N GLY A 83 -11.54 5.38 -9.09
CA GLY A 83 -10.84 4.61 -8.05
C GLY A 83 -9.75 5.44 -7.37
N LEU A 84 -8.83 6.01 -8.16
CA LEU A 84 -7.75 6.86 -7.67
C LEU A 84 -8.28 8.07 -6.90
N LYS A 85 -9.34 8.73 -7.40
CA LYS A 85 -10.00 9.83 -6.67
C LYS A 85 -10.54 9.38 -5.31
N LYS A 86 -11.08 8.17 -5.19
CA LYS A 86 -11.54 7.62 -3.91
C LYS A 86 -10.36 7.31 -2.97
N GLU A 87 -9.27 6.79 -3.50
CA GLU A 87 -8.05 6.53 -2.73
C GLU A 87 -7.44 7.83 -2.19
N ILE A 88 -7.33 8.86 -3.01
CA ILE A 88 -6.90 10.20 -2.56
C ILE A 88 -7.83 10.73 -1.46
N ARG A 89 -9.16 10.58 -1.60
CA ARG A 89 -10.11 10.98 -0.54
C ARG A 89 -9.93 10.19 0.76
N LYS A 90 -9.58 8.91 0.68
CA LYS A 90 -9.26 8.09 1.87
C LYS A 90 -7.96 8.55 2.51
N ALA A 91 -6.91 8.74 1.70
CA ALA A 91 -5.63 9.23 2.16
C ALA A 91 -5.74 10.62 2.81
N HIS A 92 -6.59 11.51 2.28
CA HIS A 92 -6.87 12.82 2.90
C HIS A 92 -7.54 12.74 4.28
N LYS A 93 -8.14 11.60 4.66
CA LYS A 93 -8.68 11.38 6.01
C LYS A 93 -7.63 10.88 7.00
N ASP A 94 -6.49 10.42 6.51
CA ASP A 94 -5.40 9.95 7.36
C ASP A 94 -4.80 11.14 8.14
N PRO A 95 -4.60 11.02 9.47
CA PRO A 95 -3.90 12.02 10.25
C PRO A 95 -2.51 12.37 9.69
N ALA A 96 -1.82 11.41 9.06
CA ALA A 96 -0.52 11.55 8.43
C ALA A 96 -0.56 12.38 7.13
N TRP A 97 -1.75 12.67 6.60
CA TRP A 97 -1.90 13.47 5.39
C TRP A 97 -1.43 14.91 5.60
N GLY A 98 -0.47 15.35 4.79
CA GLY A 98 0.09 16.69 4.89
C GLY A 98 1.23 16.84 5.90
N PHE A 99 1.78 15.74 6.45
CA PHE A 99 3.04 15.79 7.22
C PHE A 99 4.24 16.19 6.36
N SER A 100 4.23 15.87 5.06
CA SER A 100 5.27 16.25 4.10
C SER A 100 5.05 17.61 3.44
N LEU A 101 3.88 18.24 3.64
CA LEU A 101 3.59 19.55 3.06
C LEU A 101 4.06 20.68 4.00
N PRO A 102 4.79 21.70 3.50
CA PRO A 102 5.25 22.85 4.27
C PRO A 102 4.12 23.71 4.89
N ALA A 103 2.85 23.41 4.61
CA ALA A 103 1.67 24.14 5.09
C ALA A 103 1.32 23.77 6.56
N ALA A 104 2.24 24.14 7.44
CA ALA A 104 2.29 23.91 8.88
C ALA A 104 1.24 24.70 9.71
N ARG A 105 -0.07 24.56 9.42
CA ARG A 105 -1.14 25.00 10.34
C ARG A 105 -1.73 23.84 11.16
N LYS A 106 -1.98 22.69 10.53
CA LYS A 106 -2.44 21.48 11.23
C LYS A 106 -1.29 20.74 11.92
N GLY A 107 -0.10 20.73 11.31
CA GLY A 107 1.12 20.18 11.92
C GLY A 107 1.50 20.83 13.26
N LYS A 108 1.30 22.15 13.42
CA LYS A 108 1.55 22.84 14.71
C LYS A 108 0.64 22.34 15.85
N LYS A 109 -0.63 22.03 15.56
CA LYS A 109 -1.57 21.50 16.57
C LYS A 109 -1.20 20.07 16.96
N VAL A 110 -0.87 19.24 15.98
CA VAL A 110 -0.42 17.86 16.20
C VAL A 110 0.90 17.84 16.97
N HIS A 111 1.87 18.66 16.56
CA HIS A 111 3.14 18.83 17.26
C HIS A 111 2.94 19.28 18.71
N LYS A 112 2.08 20.27 18.96
CA LYS A 112 1.77 20.73 20.33
C LYS A 112 1.16 19.59 21.16
N LYS A 113 0.26 18.79 20.59
CA LYS A 113 -0.35 17.67 21.30
C LYS A 113 0.68 16.58 21.64
N ILE A 114 1.48 16.18 20.66
CA ILE A 114 2.54 15.18 20.84
C ILE A 114 3.57 15.66 21.86
N LYS A 115 3.95 16.94 21.81
CA LYS A 115 4.88 17.54 22.76
C LYS A 115 4.37 17.45 24.20
N VAL A 116 3.11 17.80 24.44
CA VAL A 116 2.49 17.71 25.78
C VAL A 116 2.41 16.26 26.26
N GLU A 117 2.11 15.31 25.36
CA GLU A 117 2.07 13.89 25.68
C GLU A 117 3.45 13.35 26.09
N ILE A 118 4.49 13.67 25.33
CA ILE A 118 5.89 13.29 25.63
C ILE A 118 6.38 13.97 26.93
N GLU A 119 6.05 15.24 27.15
CA GLU A 119 6.40 15.96 28.38
C GLU A 119 5.70 15.33 29.61
N GLY A 120 4.46 14.86 29.44
CA GLY A 120 3.76 14.10 30.48
C GLY A 120 4.42 12.76 30.78
N GLU A 121 4.70 11.95 29.76
CA GLU A 121 5.40 10.67 29.91
C GLU A 121 6.79 10.83 30.54
N LEU A 122 7.51 11.90 30.19
CA LEU A 122 8.81 12.23 30.79
C LEU A 122 8.67 12.55 32.28
N SER A 123 7.67 13.35 32.66
CA SER A 123 7.41 13.67 34.06
C SER A 123 7.04 12.42 34.87
N GLU A 124 6.15 11.58 34.34
CA GLU A 124 5.75 10.32 34.99
C GLU A 124 6.95 9.38 35.17
N ALA A 125 7.83 9.29 34.16
CA ALA A 125 9.04 8.49 34.25
C ALA A 125 10.05 9.07 35.25
N GLN A 126 10.17 10.39 35.35
CA GLN A 126 11.02 11.08 36.33
C GLN A 126 10.51 10.87 37.76
N ASP A 127 9.20 11.00 37.99
CA ASP A 127 8.58 10.76 39.30
C ASP A 127 8.76 9.30 39.74
N ALA A 128 8.61 8.36 38.79
CA ALA A 128 8.86 6.95 39.04
C ALA A 128 10.32 6.69 39.45
N LEU A 129 11.29 7.28 38.76
CA LEU A 129 12.70 7.19 39.11
C LEU A 129 12.97 7.76 40.51
N GLN A 130 12.45 8.96 40.80
CA GLN A 130 12.64 9.60 42.10
C GLN A 130 12.05 8.77 43.25
N SER A 131 10.89 8.13 43.03
CA SER A 131 10.29 7.23 44.02
C SER A 131 11.18 6.01 44.28
N LEU A 132 11.77 5.42 43.24
CA LEU A 132 12.69 4.29 43.36
C LEU A 132 14.00 4.70 44.04
N GLU A 133 14.55 5.88 43.71
CA GLU A 133 15.73 6.42 44.38
C GLU A 133 15.48 6.62 45.87
N SER A 134 14.33 7.18 46.24
CA SER A 134 13.97 7.36 47.66
C SER A 134 13.81 6.03 48.42
N LEU A 135 13.33 4.98 47.74
CA LEU A 135 13.24 3.63 48.30
C LEU A 135 14.62 3.01 48.50
N ILE A 136 15.52 3.18 47.53
CA ILE A 136 16.91 2.74 47.63
C ILE A 136 17.62 3.47 48.77
N ASP A 137 17.47 4.79 48.89
CA ASP A 137 18.04 5.56 49.98
C ASP A 137 17.47 5.14 51.35
N GLY A 138 16.19 4.78 51.40
CA GLY A 138 15.56 4.18 52.57
C GLY A 138 16.20 2.84 52.95
N TRP A 139 16.49 1.98 51.98
CA TRP A 139 17.17 0.70 52.21
C TRP A 139 18.65 0.84 52.56
N ILE A 140 19.32 1.89 52.06
CA ILE A 140 20.70 2.21 52.43
C ILE A 140 20.76 2.81 53.85
N SER A 141 19.72 3.55 54.24
CA SER A 141 19.63 4.22 55.55
C SER A 141 19.06 3.34 56.65
N GLU A 142 18.33 2.27 56.33
CA GLU A 142 18.07 1.17 57.26
C GLU A 142 19.30 0.26 57.32
N PRO A 143 20.20 0.41 58.31
CA PRO A 143 21.14 -0.68 58.55
C PRO A 143 20.28 -1.90 58.87
N VAL A 144 20.47 -2.97 58.09
CA VAL A 144 19.99 -4.31 58.45
C VAL A 144 20.67 -4.67 59.77
N HIS A 145 20.08 -4.22 60.88
CA HIS A 145 20.39 -4.71 62.20
C HIS A 145 19.89 -6.13 62.20
N GLY A 146 20.85 -7.04 62.01
CA GLY A 146 20.66 -8.48 62.08
C GLY A 146 19.70 -8.82 63.20
N SER A 147 18.57 -9.38 62.79
CA SER A 147 17.56 -10.00 63.63
C SER A 147 18.23 -10.94 64.63
N ALA A 148 18.35 -10.46 65.87
CA ALA A 148 18.62 -11.28 67.03
C ALA A 148 17.51 -11.01 68.04
N ARG A 149 16.45 -11.84 67.98
CA ARG A 149 15.83 -12.55 69.11
C ARG A 149 14.39 -12.91 68.75
N GLY A 150 14.17 -14.20 68.53
CA GLY A 150 12.87 -14.79 68.76
C GLY A 150 12.48 -14.60 70.23
N ALA A 151 11.31 -14.02 70.45
CA ALA A 151 10.58 -14.14 71.71
C ALA A 151 9.12 -13.76 71.47
N GLY A 152 8.22 -14.70 71.78
CA GLY A 152 6.86 -14.36 72.22
C GLY A 152 5.82 -14.14 71.14
N ARG A 153 5.37 -15.23 70.51
CA ARG A 153 4.05 -15.30 69.87
C ARG A 153 2.98 -15.44 70.97
N ALA A 154 2.26 -14.36 71.25
CA ALA A 154 0.98 -14.33 71.96
C ALA A 154 0.31 -13.01 71.56
N GLY A 155 -0.91 -12.92 71.07
CA GLY A 155 -1.98 -13.85 70.76
C GLY A 155 -3.13 -12.99 70.19
N THR A 156 -4.06 -13.64 69.49
CA THR A 156 -5.48 -13.25 69.29
C THR A 156 -5.75 -11.87 68.69
N PHE A 157 -6.35 -11.75 67.50
CA PHE A 157 -7.81 -11.81 67.19
C PHE A 157 -7.90 -10.83 65.98
N GLU A 158 -8.64 -10.98 64.89
CA GLU A 158 -9.92 -11.63 64.62
C GLU A 158 -10.03 -11.69 63.08
N GLU A 159 -10.58 -12.77 62.57
CA GLU A 159 -10.76 -13.05 61.14
C GLU A 159 -12.26 -12.95 60.83
N GLU A 160 -12.72 -11.81 60.30
CA GLU A 160 -13.99 -11.69 59.54
C GLU A 160 -13.76 -10.67 58.43
N SER A 161 -13.69 -11.09 57.17
CA SER A 161 -14.80 -11.43 56.27
C SER A 161 -15.43 -10.22 55.56
N ALA A 162 -15.44 -10.34 54.23
CA ALA A 162 -16.28 -9.64 53.26
C ALA A 162 -15.93 -8.18 52.89
N TYR A 163 -15.41 -7.96 51.68
CA TYR A 163 -16.22 -7.74 50.47
C TYR A 163 -15.32 -7.48 49.27
N GLY A 164 -15.57 -8.19 48.17
CA GLY A 164 -14.86 -7.99 46.92
C GLY A 164 -15.17 -6.63 46.28
N SER A 165 -14.20 -6.10 45.54
CA SER A 165 -14.49 -5.14 44.48
C SER A 165 -13.71 -5.50 43.22
N GLN A 166 -14.48 -5.99 42.26
CA GLN A 166 -14.06 -6.27 40.90
C GLN A 166 -13.73 -4.95 40.18
N ARG A 167 -12.69 -4.95 39.34
CA ARG A 167 -12.78 -4.93 37.85
C ARG A 167 -11.55 -4.30 37.23
N SER A 168 -10.78 -5.19 36.62
CA SER A 168 -10.09 -5.00 35.35
C SER A 168 -10.88 -4.10 34.38
N ARG A 169 -10.20 -3.10 33.81
CA ARG A 169 -10.53 -2.58 32.48
C ARG A 169 -9.24 -2.44 31.67
N GLY A 170 -8.94 -3.49 30.92
CA GLY A 170 -8.10 -3.43 29.75
C GLY A 170 -8.74 -2.50 28.71
N ARG A 171 -7.96 -1.56 28.20
CA ARG A 171 -8.37 -0.61 27.18
C ARG A 171 -7.98 -1.17 25.82
N SER A 172 -8.93 -1.84 25.17
CA SER A 172 -8.83 -2.23 23.77
C SER A 172 -8.76 -0.98 22.89
N ARG A 173 -7.64 -0.85 22.18
CA ARG A 173 -7.54 -0.12 20.92
C ARG A 173 -8.47 -0.79 19.90
N SER A 174 -9.20 0.01 19.12
CA SER A 174 -9.36 -0.19 17.67
C SER A 174 -10.33 0.81 17.04
N ARG A 175 -9.86 1.36 15.91
CA ARG A 175 -10.54 2.07 14.81
C ARG A 175 -10.62 3.59 14.89
#